data_AF-A0A7S1PWN9-F1
#
_entry.id   AF-A0A7S1PWN9-F1
#
_cell.length_a   1.000
_cell.length_b   1.000
_cell.length_c   1.000
_cell.angle_alpha   90.00
_cell.angle_beta   90.00
_cell.angle_gamma   90.00
#
_symmetry.space_group_name_H-M   'P 1'
#
loop_
_entity.id
_entity.type
_entity.pdbx_description
1 polymer ?
#
loop_
_entity_poly.entity_id
_entity_poly.type
_entity_poly.pdbx_seq_one_letter_code
_entity_poly.pdbx_strand_id
1 'polypeptide(L)'
;KSNSFCTLLVDVVAFLLFALARLKKTLQAIAQTSTMGQGQSAQEPPAQPVPPVRDHARASQERPAVVKDTTPRPAPLQPQPSGNSLPNDSLATPPRANSAIDPPTPHAPNPSFAAAPSASAMHAPPPTPAHGAAFDPRSMMSPSMQAAMPLSPAYPMTPPNTPAVAARYQQAVTPPAVPLAGPLGNSEARVQPPAAAVALKTPTPAKSDRSPPRTTVPAAPATMRAWVIRSPADVGDEGRFHFEQSWPVTAPKAGEIRVKVVCAALNPVDFKRATAFGDPTGKSAALGATLAFPAVLGCDGSGFVESVGPGVTGFQNGDRVAFHNSVFKAHGTFAEYTICDAAAVSLIPDSVSFAAAAAVPCAGYTAFVGLFDKLRVAPGSSVLIVGAAGGVGNYAVSLAKLAGCRVAATCSAGSAEYVKGLGADAVFDRNLPPGQLTDKIQREFGAVDAVFDAVGALADGPTLAMCCQAVVFGGHLASVGPVSSAGAESRLFTKQLSLHHVLLGGLHGDAATKPVLASIGDSVLGLMGTGVEGRRLPSHVTELIKVSQVRQGLVTLQQGATRGKIVMSFVPPGIANAEQS
;
A
#
# COMPACT_ATOMS: atom_id res chain seq x y z
N LYS A 1 -5.33 -30.13 30.21
CA LYS A 1 -4.84 -28.73 30.20
C LYS A 1 -3.30 -28.60 30.25
N SER A 2 -2.52 -29.64 30.55
CA SER A 2 -1.03 -29.55 30.56
C SER A 2 -0.35 -29.72 29.19
N ASN A 3 -1.00 -30.32 28.18
CA ASN A 3 -0.36 -30.54 26.88
C ASN A 3 -0.24 -29.26 26.02
N SER A 4 -1.21 -28.33 26.07
CA SER A 4 -1.16 -27.10 25.25
C SER A 4 -0.09 -26.10 25.68
N PHE A 5 0.32 -26.11 26.96
CA PHE A 5 1.35 -25.20 27.44
C PHE A 5 2.75 -25.64 27.01
N CYS A 6 3.00 -26.96 26.98
CA CYS A 6 4.26 -27.51 26.45
C CYS A 6 4.40 -27.29 24.94
N THR A 7 3.32 -27.40 24.16
CA THR A 7 3.37 -27.14 22.71
C THR A 7 3.70 -25.67 22.42
N LEU A 8 3.06 -24.75 23.15
CA LEU A 8 3.32 -23.31 23.00
C LEU A 8 4.76 -22.96 23.39
N LEU A 9 5.31 -23.59 24.43
CA LEU A 9 6.70 -23.37 24.85
C LEU A 9 7.69 -23.89 23.79
N VAL A 10 7.41 -25.05 23.19
CA VAL A 10 8.23 -25.62 22.11
C VAL A 10 8.19 -24.73 20.86
N ASP A 11 7.03 -24.17 20.51
CA ASP A 11 6.87 -23.27 19.37
C ASP A 11 7.61 -21.94 19.58
N VAL A 12 7.56 -21.38 20.79
CA VAL A 12 8.30 -20.16 21.16
C VAL A 12 9.82 -20.40 21.13
N VAL A 13 10.28 -21.54 21.65
CA VAL A 13 11.71 -21.91 21.62
C VAL A 13 12.18 -22.15 20.18
N ALA A 14 11.36 -22.81 19.33
CA ALA A 14 11.67 -23.01 17.92
C ALA A 14 11.74 -21.68 17.16
N PHE A 15 10.84 -20.73 17.46
CA PHE A 15 10.86 -19.39 16.89
C PHE A 15 12.10 -18.59 17.30
N LEU A 16 12.49 -18.66 18.57
CA LEU A 16 13.71 -18.00 19.07
C LEU A 16 14.98 -18.59 18.45
N LEU A 17 15.06 -19.91 18.31
CA LEU A 17 16.18 -20.58 17.64
C LEU A 17 16.27 -20.20 16.16
N PHE A 18 15.11 -20.09 15.48
CA PHE A 18 15.05 -19.63 14.09
C PHE A 18 15.50 -18.16 13.95
N ALA A 19 15.08 -17.28 14.85
CA ALA A 19 15.49 -15.88 14.88
C ALA A 19 17.01 -15.74 15.12
N LEU A 20 17.57 -16.51 16.06
CA LEU A 20 19.01 -16.54 16.34
C LEU A 20 19.82 -17.07 15.14
N ALA A 21 19.33 -18.09 14.43
CA ALA A 21 19.96 -18.60 13.22
C ALA A 21 19.99 -17.55 12.09
N ARG A 22 18.91 -16.75 11.95
CA ARG A 22 18.85 -15.64 11.00
C ARG A 22 19.84 -14.53 11.35
N LEU A 23 19.88 -14.13 12.63
CA LEU A 23 20.83 -13.13 13.13
C LEU A 23 22.28 -13.55 12.90
N LYS A 24 22.61 -14.83 13.17
CA LYS A 24 23.94 -15.40 12.91
C LYS A 24 24.31 -15.33 11.43
N LYS A 25 23.40 -15.67 10.50
CA LYS A 25 23.64 -15.53 9.05
C LYS A 25 23.88 -14.08 8.63
N THR A 26 23.11 -13.13 9.18
CA THR A 26 23.30 -11.70 8.90
C THR A 26 24.67 -11.22 9.40
N LEU A 27 25.08 -11.61 10.61
CA LEU A 27 26.39 -11.25 11.16
C LEU A 27 27.55 -11.88 10.37
N GLN A 28 27.38 -13.12 9.88
CA GLN A 28 28.36 -13.77 9.01
C GLN A 28 28.47 -13.08 7.65
N ALA A 29 27.36 -12.63 7.06
CA ALA A 29 27.36 -11.86 5.82
C ALA A 29 28.06 -10.51 5.99
N ILE A 30 27.82 -9.82 7.12
CA ILE A 30 28.50 -8.57 7.47
C ILE A 30 30.02 -8.81 7.63
N ALA A 31 30.41 -9.88 8.33
CA ALA A 31 31.82 -10.22 8.53
C ALA A 31 32.55 -10.55 7.21
N GLN A 32 31.85 -11.18 6.25
CA GLN A 32 32.39 -11.48 4.91
C GLN A 32 32.54 -10.24 4.02
N THR A 33 31.68 -9.23 4.18
CA THR A 33 31.86 -7.93 3.51
C THR A 33 32.99 -7.11 4.10
N SER A 34 33.33 -7.30 5.38
CA SER A 34 34.44 -6.61 6.04
C SER A 34 35.83 -7.16 5.65
N THR A 35 35.92 -8.45 5.30
CA THR A 35 37.19 -9.08 4.90
C THR A 35 37.56 -8.89 3.43
N MET A 36 36.64 -8.45 2.57
CA MET A 36 36.96 -8.05 1.18
C MET A 36 37.45 -6.59 1.04
N GLY A 37 37.45 -5.81 2.13
CA GLY A 37 37.87 -4.39 2.14
C GLY A 37 39.32 -4.14 2.60
N GLN A 38 40.06 -5.16 3.05
CA GLN A 38 41.45 -5.02 3.48
C GLN A 38 42.38 -5.78 2.55
N GLY A 39 42.75 -5.13 1.45
CA GLY A 39 43.67 -5.68 0.47
C GLY A 39 44.15 -4.64 -0.53
N GLN A 40 44.46 -3.42 -0.10
CA GLN A 40 45.35 -2.49 -0.81
C GLN A 40 45.76 -1.35 0.12
N SER A 41 47.07 -1.16 0.24
CA SER A 41 47.74 -0.21 1.13
C SER A 41 47.68 1.23 0.60
N ALA A 42 47.59 2.19 1.53
CA ALA A 42 48.09 3.54 1.33
C ALA A 42 48.71 4.01 2.66
N GLN A 43 49.99 4.39 2.60
CA GLN A 43 50.77 4.93 3.71
C GLN A 43 50.29 6.34 4.09
N GLU A 44 50.13 6.61 5.40
CA GLU A 44 49.97 7.96 5.96
C GLU A 44 51.28 8.40 6.68
N PRO A 45 51.65 9.69 6.63
CA PRO A 45 52.82 10.24 7.32
C PRO A 45 52.53 10.58 8.80
N PRO A 46 53.55 10.71 9.67
CA PRO A 46 53.37 10.72 11.11
C PRO A 46 52.86 12.06 11.68
N ALA A 47 52.04 11.94 12.72
CA ALA A 47 51.39 13.02 13.47
C ALA A 47 52.35 13.79 14.40
N GLN A 48 52.12 15.11 14.53
CA GLN A 48 52.69 15.95 15.59
C GLN A 48 51.67 16.22 16.72
N PRO A 49 52.11 16.41 17.98
CA PRO A 49 51.22 16.46 19.13
C PRO A 49 50.58 17.83 19.39
N VAL A 50 49.32 17.81 19.84
CA VAL A 50 48.52 18.98 20.23
C VAL A 50 48.70 19.28 21.74
N PRO A 51 48.93 20.54 22.15
CA PRO A 51 48.81 20.99 23.55
C PRO A 51 47.45 21.67 23.84
N PRO A 52 47.07 21.86 25.12
CA PRO A 52 45.67 21.93 25.53
C PRO A 52 45.03 23.34 25.54
N VAL A 53 43.70 23.28 25.60
CA VAL A 53 42.64 24.30 25.59
C VAL A 53 42.87 25.54 26.47
N ARG A 54 42.45 26.71 25.96
CA ARG A 54 41.95 27.84 26.77
C ARG A 54 40.88 28.67 26.05
N ASP A 55 40.01 29.24 26.88
CA ASP A 55 38.77 29.96 26.63
C ASP A 55 38.84 31.30 25.87
N HIS A 56 37.63 31.75 25.48
CA HIS A 56 37.13 33.11 25.31
C HIS A 56 36.91 33.69 23.90
N ALA A 57 35.62 33.82 23.59
CA ALA A 57 34.90 35.07 23.32
C ALA A 57 35.10 35.86 22.00
N ARG A 58 33.91 36.20 21.46
CA ARG A 58 33.51 37.44 20.76
C ARG A 58 33.92 37.68 19.30
N ALA A 59 32.86 37.84 18.51
CA ALA A 59 32.53 39.04 17.72
C ALA A 59 33.08 39.19 16.28
N SER A 60 32.10 39.23 15.35
CA SER A 60 31.86 40.33 14.39
C SER A 60 32.51 40.30 13.00
N GLN A 61 31.62 40.57 12.02
CA GLN A 61 31.82 41.29 10.75
C GLN A 61 32.70 40.59 9.69
N GLU A 62 32.54 40.73 8.38
CA GLU A 62 31.58 41.36 7.46
C GLU A 62 31.89 40.77 6.05
N ARG A 63 30.94 40.92 5.13
CA ARG A 63 30.92 40.58 3.69
C ARG A 63 32.00 41.33 2.85
N PRO A 64 32.02 41.27 1.48
CA PRO A 64 31.78 40.21 0.47
C PRO A 64 32.76 40.29 -0.76
N ALA A 65 32.38 39.60 -1.86
CA ALA A 65 32.67 39.87 -3.29
C ALA A 65 33.88 39.10 -3.91
N VAL A 66 33.96 38.68 -5.19
CA VAL A 66 33.13 38.69 -6.42
C VAL A 66 33.95 37.91 -7.49
N VAL A 67 33.28 37.02 -8.26
CA VAL A 67 33.43 36.75 -9.72
C VAL A 67 34.79 36.27 -10.31
N LYS A 68 34.84 35.09 -10.95
CA LYS A 68 34.93 34.91 -12.43
C LYS A 68 35.09 33.45 -12.91
N ASP A 69 34.25 33.21 -13.90
CA ASP A 69 34.15 32.18 -14.93
C ASP A 69 35.47 31.82 -15.66
N THR A 70 35.60 30.57 -16.13
CA THR A 70 36.03 30.19 -17.50
C THR A 70 36.27 28.67 -17.65
N THR A 71 35.59 28.06 -18.63
CA THR A 71 35.87 26.74 -19.24
C THR A 71 37.07 26.81 -20.21
N PRO A 72 37.71 25.69 -20.65
CA PRO A 72 37.24 24.97 -21.85
C PRO A 72 37.52 23.44 -21.93
N ARG A 73 36.85 22.78 -22.90
CA ARG A 73 37.02 21.40 -23.45
C ARG A 73 37.85 21.48 -24.78
N PRO A 74 38.09 20.44 -25.62
CA PRO A 74 38.09 18.95 -25.47
C PRO A 74 39.21 18.17 -26.27
N ALA A 75 39.16 16.82 -26.21
CA ALA A 75 39.38 15.81 -27.31
C ALA A 75 40.74 15.02 -27.38
N PRO A 76 40.89 13.94 -28.23
CA PRO A 76 40.78 12.51 -27.84
C PRO A 76 41.88 11.56 -28.43
N LEU A 77 41.84 10.21 -28.17
CA LEU A 77 42.06 9.06 -29.10
C LEU A 77 42.42 7.70 -28.41
N GLN A 78 42.14 6.60 -29.14
CA GLN A 78 42.03 5.15 -28.83
C GLN A 78 43.39 4.34 -28.93
N PRO A 79 43.45 2.99 -29.17
CA PRO A 79 42.98 1.75 -28.44
C PRO A 79 44.02 0.56 -28.30
N GLN A 80 43.73 -0.40 -27.38
CA GLN A 80 44.01 -1.91 -27.35
C GLN A 80 45.49 -2.44 -27.48
N PRO A 81 45.89 -3.73 -27.18
CA PRO A 81 45.11 -5.01 -27.14
C PRO A 81 45.50 -6.16 -26.12
N SER A 82 44.64 -7.21 -26.10
CA SER A 82 44.86 -8.70 -26.05
C SER A 82 45.58 -9.50 -24.92
N GLY A 83 44.93 -10.60 -24.47
CA GLY A 83 45.50 -11.97 -24.51
C GLY A 83 45.53 -12.88 -23.24
N ASN A 84 44.78 -14.00 -23.27
CA ASN A 84 45.00 -15.39 -22.72
C ASN A 84 45.31 -15.60 -21.20
N SER A 85 45.06 -16.73 -20.49
CA SER A 85 44.53 -18.10 -20.70
C SER A 85 44.41 -18.81 -19.32
N LEU A 86 43.55 -19.85 -19.20
CA LEU A 86 43.41 -20.84 -18.11
C LEU A 86 44.61 -21.85 -18.05
N PRO A 87 44.83 -22.75 -17.04
CA PRO A 87 43.85 -23.61 -16.34
C PRO A 87 44.09 -23.92 -14.83
N ASN A 88 43.15 -24.66 -14.22
CA ASN A 88 43.14 -25.08 -12.82
C ASN A 88 42.94 -26.61 -12.73
N ASP A 89 43.67 -27.27 -11.83
CA ASP A 89 43.63 -28.72 -11.61
C ASP A 89 43.46 -29.07 -10.11
N SER A 90 42.43 -29.89 -9.85
CA SER A 90 42.35 -31.06 -8.96
C SER A 90 42.75 -31.06 -7.45
N LEU A 91 41.73 -31.38 -6.62
CA LEU A 91 41.65 -32.39 -5.52
C LEU A 91 42.57 -32.33 -4.28
N ALA A 92 41.96 -32.24 -3.08
CA ALA A 92 42.00 -33.27 -1.99
C ALA A 92 41.49 -32.76 -0.62
N THR A 93 40.68 -33.59 0.05
CA THR A 93 40.20 -33.52 1.46
C THR A 93 41.08 -34.37 2.42
N PRO A 94 40.75 -34.55 3.73
CA PRO A 94 41.02 -33.72 4.91
C PRO A 94 41.86 -34.49 5.98
N PRO A 95 41.92 -34.03 7.26
CA PRO A 95 41.69 -35.02 8.33
C PRO A 95 40.89 -34.53 9.56
N ARG A 96 40.32 -35.52 10.28
CA ARG A 96 39.69 -35.47 11.62
C ARG A 96 40.72 -35.71 12.73
N ALA A 97 40.42 -35.25 13.96
CA ALA A 97 40.72 -35.96 15.20
C ALA A 97 39.80 -35.51 16.37
N ASN A 98 39.47 -36.48 17.24
CA ASN A 98 38.51 -36.47 18.36
C ASN A 98 39.06 -35.90 19.68
N SER A 99 38.17 -35.52 20.62
CA SER A 99 38.13 -36.04 22.01
C SER A 99 36.88 -35.54 22.79
N ALA A 100 36.60 -36.18 23.93
CA ALA A 100 35.28 -36.49 24.47
C ALA A 100 34.74 -35.60 25.62
N ILE A 101 33.40 -35.57 25.67
CA ILE A 101 32.37 -35.48 26.73
C ILE A 101 32.80 -35.49 28.21
N ASP A 102 32.20 -34.59 29.01
CA ASP A 102 31.60 -34.88 30.34
C ASP A 102 30.41 -33.92 30.66
N PRO A 103 29.33 -34.35 31.36
CA PRO A 103 28.12 -33.55 31.65
C PRO A 103 28.01 -33.12 33.14
N PRO A 104 27.17 -32.13 33.50
CA PRO A 104 26.80 -31.92 34.91
C PRO A 104 25.34 -32.31 35.26
N THR A 105 25.22 -32.83 36.48
CA THR A 105 24.08 -33.37 37.23
C THR A 105 23.17 -32.29 37.86
N PRO A 106 21.96 -32.66 38.36
CA PRO A 106 20.91 -31.73 38.78
C PRO A 106 20.87 -31.47 40.30
N HIS A 107 20.42 -30.27 40.71
CA HIS A 107 20.10 -29.93 42.10
C HIS A 107 18.62 -29.54 42.26
N ALA A 108 18.00 -30.01 43.34
CA ALA A 108 16.68 -29.67 43.91
C ALA A 108 16.82 -29.61 45.45
N PRO A 109 15.78 -29.30 46.27
CA PRO A 109 14.86 -28.14 46.31
C PRO A 109 14.65 -27.54 47.74
N ASN A 110 13.65 -26.63 47.89
CA ASN A 110 12.82 -26.23 49.08
C ASN A 110 13.26 -25.07 50.03
N PRO A 111 12.36 -24.43 50.85
CA PRO A 111 10.91 -24.70 51.11
C PRO A 111 9.91 -23.48 51.25
N SER A 112 8.62 -23.80 51.06
CA SER A 112 7.36 -23.45 51.80
C SER A 112 6.91 -22.03 52.21
N PHE A 113 5.65 -21.67 51.87
CA PHE A 113 4.45 -21.32 52.71
C PHE A 113 3.42 -20.62 51.78
N ALA A 114 2.09 -20.77 51.81
CA ALA A 114 1.10 -21.45 52.67
C ALA A 114 -0.21 -21.70 51.88
N ALA A 115 -1.10 -22.50 52.47
CA ALA A 115 -2.33 -23.06 51.89
C ALA A 115 -3.55 -22.11 51.81
N ALA A 116 -4.58 -22.60 51.10
CA ALA A 116 -5.87 -22.02 50.71
C ALA A 116 -6.86 -21.68 51.85
N PRO A 117 -8.07 -21.15 51.54
CA PRO A 117 -9.17 -22.08 51.31
C PRO A 117 -10.12 -21.74 50.14
N SER A 118 -10.80 -22.81 49.72
CA SER A 118 -11.88 -22.98 48.76
C SER A 118 -13.20 -22.29 49.12
N ALA A 119 -13.98 -21.92 48.10
CA ALA A 119 -15.44 -21.88 48.18
C ALA A 119 -16.07 -22.29 46.84
N SER A 120 -16.80 -23.41 46.89
CA SER A 120 -17.70 -23.91 45.84
C SER A 120 -19.00 -23.11 45.82
N ALA A 121 -19.49 -22.78 44.63
CA ALA A 121 -20.92 -22.85 44.28
C ALA A 121 -21.07 -22.60 42.78
N MET A 122 -21.53 -23.62 42.06
CA MET A 122 -21.99 -23.51 40.68
C MET A 122 -23.29 -22.69 40.65
N HIS A 123 -23.33 -21.64 39.83
CA HIS A 123 -24.58 -21.11 39.30
C HIS A 123 -24.51 -21.14 37.77
N ALA A 124 -25.53 -21.78 37.19
CA ALA A 124 -25.75 -21.85 35.75
C ALA A 124 -25.87 -20.43 35.16
N PRO A 125 -25.45 -20.21 33.90
CA PRO A 125 -25.67 -18.93 33.24
C PRO A 125 -27.17 -18.68 33.07
N PRO A 126 -27.65 -17.43 33.23
CA PRO A 126 -29.05 -17.11 33.00
C PRO A 126 -29.40 -17.28 31.51
N PRO A 127 -30.67 -17.57 31.18
CA PRO A 127 -31.08 -17.77 29.79
C PRO A 127 -30.92 -16.49 28.98
N THR A 128 -30.55 -16.66 27.72
CA THR A 128 -30.47 -15.60 26.70
C THR A 128 -31.85 -14.93 26.56
N PRO A 129 -31.97 -13.59 26.65
CA PRO A 129 -33.25 -12.95 26.40
C PRO A 129 -33.60 -13.06 24.92
N ALA A 130 -34.86 -13.39 24.64
CA ALA A 130 -35.44 -13.39 23.30
C ALA A 130 -35.27 -12.01 22.65
N HIS A 131 -35.00 -12.01 21.33
CA HIS A 131 -34.93 -10.81 20.51
C HIS A 131 -36.17 -9.93 20.72
N GLY A 132 -35.96 -8.69 21.20
CA GLY A 132 -37.01 -7.64 21.18
C GLY A 132 -37.16 -6.74 22.41
N ALA A 133 -36.40 -6.90 23.49
CA ALA A 133 -36.49 -5.98 24.63
C ALA A 133 -35.53 -4.79 24.47
N ALA A 134 -36.07 -3.57 24.38
CA ALA A 134 -35.28 -2.34 24.35
C ALA A 134 -34.54 -2.13 25.69
N PHE A 135 -33.23 -1.91 25.61
CA PHE A 135 -32.41 -1.56 26.77
C PHE A 135 -32.75 -0.15 27.24
N ASP A 136 -33.19 0.02 28.50
CA ASP A 136 -33.42 1.32 29.12
C ASP A 136 -32.13 1.78 29.86
N PRO A 137 -31.41 2.80 29.35
CA PRO A 137 -30.19 3.29 29.96
C PRO A 137 -30.38 3.89 31.36
N ARG A 138 -31.63 4.23 31.74
CA ARG A 138 -31.95 4.79 33.07
C ARG A 138 -31.74 3.80 34.20
N SER A 139 -31.77 2.49 33.90
CA SER A 139 -31.56 1.41 34.86
C SER A 139 -30.17 1.40 35.52
N MET A 140 -29.20 2.14 34.95
CA MET A 140 -27.82 2.24 35.45
C MET A 140 -27.47 3.60 36.08
N MET A 141 -28.43 4.50 36.23
CA MET A 141 -28.21 5.89 36.68
C MET A 141 -28.81 6.16 38.07
N SER A 142 -28.22 7.09 38.81
CA SER A 142 -28.74 7.54 40.11
C SER A 142 -30.04 8.36 39.95
N PRO A 143 -30.92 8.40 40.97
CA PRO A 143 -32.20 9.12 40.89
C PRO A 143 -32.05 10.62 40.56
N SER A 144 -30.94 11.24 40.96
CA SER A 144 -30.64 12.66 40.69
C SER A 144 -30.27 12.93 39.22
N MET A 145 -29.70 11.94 38.51
CA MET A 145 -29.37 12.07 37.09
C MET A 145 -30.59 11.85 36.17
N GLN A 146 -31.57 11.09 36.63
CA GLN A 146 -32.79 10.81 35.86
C GLN A 146 -33.71 12.05 35.72
N ALA A 147 -33.65 13.00 36.67
CA ALA A 147 -34.49 14.20 36.70
C ALA A 147 -34.01 15.34 35.78
N ALA A 148 -32.79 15.27 35.22
CA ALA A 148 -32.15 16.38 34.52
C ALA A 148 -32.11 16.25 32.98
N MET A 149 -32.64 15.19 32.39
CA MET A 149 -32.61 15.00 30.93
C MET A 149 -33.97 15.27 30.26
N PRO A 150 -34.04 16.14 29.23
CA PRO A 150 -35.25 16.29 28.43
C PRO A 150 -35.49 15.04 27.54
N LEU A 151 -36.75 14.63 27.44
CA LEU A 151 -37.20 13.49 26.63
C LEU A 151 -36.93 13.76 25.14
N SER A 152 -35.99 13.02 24.54
CA SER A 152 -35.85 12.92 23.08
C SER A 152 -36.28 11.53 22.62
N PRO A 153 -36.90 11.39 21.43
CA PRO A 153 -37.46 10.12 20.96
C PRO A 153 -36.35 9.10 20.67
N ALA A 154 -36.65 7.84 20.99
CA ALA A 154 -35.74 6.70 20.86
C ALA A 154 -35.25 6.52 19.42
N TYR A 155 -33.94 6.39 19.23
CA TYR A 155 -33.32 6.01 17.97
C TYR A 155 -33.46 4.50 17.76
N PRO A 156 -34.13 4.02 16.69
CA PRO A 156 -34.13 2.61 16.35
C PRO A 156 -32.77 2.19 15.77
N MET A 157 -32.10 1.26 16.44
CA MET A 157 -30.92 0.56 15.92
C MET A 157 -31.37 -0.52 14.93
N THR A 158 -31.59 -0.13 13.67
CA THR A 158 -31.69 -1.06 12.54
C THR A 158 -30.31 -1.26 11.90
N PRO A 159 -29.90 -2.49 11.52
CA PRO A 159 -28.68 -2.69 10.75
C PRO A 159 -28.76 -1.91 9.43
N PRO A 160 -27.64 -1.37 8.92
CA PRO A 160 -27.67 -0.45 7.79
C PRO A 160 -28.20 -1.16 6.55
N ASN A 161 -29.34 -0.67 6.06
CA ASN A 161 -29.94 -1.11 4.81
C ASN A 161 -29.00 -0.78 3.64
N THR A 162 -28.75 -1.75 2.76
CA THR A 162 -27.79 -1.76 1.65
C THR A 162 -27.78 -0.50 0.76
N PRO A 163 -28.92 0.17 0.48
CA PRO A 163 -28.92 1.42 -0.31
C PRO A 163 -28.23 2.60 0.40
N ALA A 164 -28.19 2.62 1.73
CA ALA A 164 -27.65 3.73 2.51
C ALA A 164 -26.10 3.78 2.49
N VAL A 165 -25.43 2.64 2.29
CA VAL A 165 -23.96 2.59 2.17
C VAL A 165 -23.52 3.10 0.79
N ALA A 166 -24.17 2.66 -0.29
CA ALA A 166 -23.93 3.16 -1.65
C ALA A 166 -24.30 4.65 -1.77
N ALA A 167 -25.41 5.07 -1.16
CA ALA A 167 -25.79 6.48 -1.08
C ALA A 167 -24.80 7.30 -0.25
N ARG A 168 -24.25 6.77 0.85
CA ARG A 168 -23.17 7.42 1.60
C ARG A 168 -21.87 7.53 0.82
N TYR A 169 -21.57 6.66 -0.14
CA TYR A 169 -20.42 6.85 -1.04
C TYR A 169 -20.68 7.93 -2.09
N GLN A 170 -21.90 8.01 -2.62
CA GLN A 170 -22.32 9.13 -3.49
C GLN A 170 -22.43 10.46 -2.73
N GLN A 171 -22.80 10.41 -1.44
CA GLN A 171 -22.94 11.55 -0.54
C GLN A 171 -21.70 11.85 0.29
N ALA A 172 -20.68 11.00 0.39
CA ALA A 172 -19.40 11.28 1.07
C ALA A 172 -18.64 12.45 0.40
N VAL A 173 -19.15 12.90 -0.73
CA VAL A 173 -18.84 14.15 -1.43
C VAL A 173 -19.62 15.35 -0.86
N THR A 174 -20.26 15.23 0.31
CA THR A 174 -20.91 16.31 1.08
C THR A 174 -21.15 15.84 2.53
N PRO A 175 -20.55 16.46 3.57
CA PRO A 175 -20.80 16.06 4.94
C PRO A 175 -22.21 16.48 5.40
N PRO A 176 -22.85 15.73 6.33
CA PRO A 176 -24.07 16.19 6.98
C PRO A 176 -23.75 17.34 7.95
N ALA A 177 -24.53 18.42 7.87
CA ALA A 177 -24.46 19.52 8.82
C ALA A 177 -24.98 19.06 10.19
N VAL A 178 -24.11 19.02 11.19
CA VAL A 178 -24.54 18.93 12.60
C VAL A 178 -24.50 20.36 13.17
N PRO A 179 -25.60 20.92 13.68
CA PRO A 179 -25.56 22.21 14.36
C PRO A 179 -24.99 22.02 15.77
N LEU A 180 -23.92 22.76 16.08
CA LEU A 180 -23.45 22.91 17.46
C LEU A 180 -23.86 24.29 17.98
N ALA A 181 -24.71 24.29 19.01
CA ALA A 181 -25.08 25.47 19.76
C ALA A 181 -24.09 25.72 20.92
N GLY A 182 -23.74 26.99 21.14
CA GLY A 182 -23.32 27.53 22.45
C GLY A 182 -21.82 27.82 22.64
N PRO A 183 -21.42 29.04 23.10
CA PRO A 183 -20.04 29.51 23.02
C PRO A 183 -19.27 29.35 24.33
N LEU A 184 -17.98 29.02 24.25
CA LEU A 184 -16.99 29.40 25.25
C LEU A 184 -15.71 29.87 24.54
N GLY A 185 -15.22 31.01 25.01
CA GLY A 185 -14.24 31.84 24.33
C GLY A 185 -12.78 31.53 24.68
N ASN A 186 -11.93 31.92 23.73
CA ASN A 186 -10.68 32.68 23.86
C ASN A 186 -9.66 32.23 22.80
N SER A 187 -9.41 33.18 21.89
CA SER A 187 -8.30 33.38 20.95
C SER A 187 -7.16 32.34 20.91
N GLU A 188 -7.23 31.45 19.91
CA GLU A 188 -6.30 31.43 18.78
C GLU A 188 -7.13 31.15 17.53
N ALA A 189 -6.80 31.76 16.39
CA ALA A 189 -7.60 31.72 15.18
C ALA A 189 -7.81 30.26 14.69
N ARG A 190 -8.97 29.70 15.06
CA ARG A 190 -9.48 28.42 14.56
C ARG A 190 -9.82 28.61 13.08
N VAL A 191 -8.92 28.20 12.19
CA VAL A 191 -9.27 27.99 10.78
C VAL A 191 -10.30 26.87 10.77
N GLN A 192 -11.57 27.22 10.56
CA GLN A 192 -12.60 26.24 10.20
C GLN A 192 -12.10 25.45 8.98
N PRO A 193 -12.13 24.11 8.99
CA PRO A 193 -11.92 23.38 7.74
C PRO A 193 -13.03 23.84 6.77
N PRO A 194 -12.70 24.29 5.54
CA PRO A 194 -13.71 24.71 4.60
C PRO A 194 -14.65 23.54 4.30
N ALA A 195 -15.93 23.75 4.58
CA ALA A 195 -17.01 22.88 4.13
C ALA A 195 -17.18 23.05 2.62
N ALA A 196 -16.30 22.43 1.83
CA ALA A 196 -16.43 22.35 0.38
C ALA A 196 -15.72 21.10 -0.12
N ALA A 197 -16.43 19.97 -0.12
CA ALA A 197 -16.03 18.83 -0.94
C ALA A 197 -16.24 19.24 -2.40
N VAL A 198 -15.17 19.56 -3.12
CA VAL A 198 -15.23 19.63 -4.58
C VAL A 198 -15.27 18.20 -5.08
N ALA A 199 -16.43 17.83 -5.60
CA ALA A 199 -16.56 16.64 -6.39
C ALA A 199 -15.69 16.81 -7.64
N LEU A 200 -14.64 16.01 -7.79
CA LEU A 200 -14.03 15.72 -9.10
C LEU A 200 -15.10 14.99 -9.94
N LYS A 201 -16.18 15.68 -10.28
CA LYS A 201 -17.27 15.19 -11.13
C LYS A 201 -16.84 15.45 -12.56
N THR A 202 -16.16 14.48 -13.14
CA THR A 202 -16.14 14.35 -14.59
C THR A 202 -17.46 13.72 -15.04
N PRO A 203 -18.02 14.10 -16.19
CA PRO A 203 -19.14 13.37 -16.76
C PRO A 203 -18.71 11.93 -17.03
N THR A 204 -19.28 10.97 -16.30
CA THR A 204 -19.06 9.55 -16.56
C THR A 204 -19.87 9.17 -17.81
N PRO A 205 -19.30 8.47 -18.80
CA PRO A 205 -20.09 7.89 -19.87
C PRO A 205 -21.15 6.98 -19.27
N ALA A 206 -22.43 7.29 -19.48
CA ALA A 206 -23.49 6.43 -18.98
C ALA A 206 -23.36 5.06 -19.64
N LYS A 207 -23.44 3.99 -18.84
CA LYS A 207 -23.50 2.61 -19.33
C LYS A 207 -24.63 2.40 -20.36
N SER A 208 -25.59 3.31 -20.50
CA SER A 208 -26.69 3.24 -21.46
C SER A 208 -26.45 3.97 -22.79
N ASP A 209 -25.43 4.82 -22.92
CA ASP A 209 -25.29 5.75 -24.06
C ASP A 209 -24.15 5.36 -25.02
N ARG A 210 -24.12 4.07 -25.39
CA ARG A 210 -22.98 3.46 -26.10
C ARG A 210 -23.19 3.36 -27.60
N SER A 211 -22.12 3.64 -28.33
CA SER A 211 -21.99 3.19 -29.72
C SER A 211 -21.95 1.66 -29.77
N PRO A 212 -22.54 1.01 -30.79
CA PRO A 212 -22.43 -0.44 -30.96
C PRO A 212 -20.96 -0.88 -31.05
N PRO A 213 -20.65 -2.13 -30.64
CA PRO A 213 -19.28 -2.58 -30.56
C PRO A 213 -18.64 -2.55 -31.95
N ARG A 214 -17.54 -1.80 -32.09
CA ARG A 214 -16.83 -1.66 -33.37
C ARG A 214 -16.15 -2.96 -33.82
N THR A 215 -15.99 -3.94 -32.93
CA THR A 215 -15.30 -5.21 -33.19
C THR A 215 -15.88 -6.34 -32.36
N THR A 216 -16.21 -7.47 -33.00
CA THR A 216 -16.55 -8.71 -32.31
C THR A 216 -15.29 -9.34 -31.72
N VAL A 217 -15.27 -9.59 -30.42
CA VAL A 217 -14.17 -10.35 -29.79
C VAL A 217 -14.35 -11.83 -30.13
N PRO A 218 -13.34 -12.50 -30.72
CA PRO A 218 -13.42 -13.94 -31.00
C PRO A 218 -13.73 -14.74 -29.73
N ALA A 219 -14.52 -15.81 -29.89
CA ALA A 219 -14.84 -16.71 -28.79
C ALA A 219 -13.57 -17.23 -28.13
N ALA A 220 -13.59 -17.31 -26.79
CA ALA A 220 -12.43 -17.77 -26.04
C ALA A 220 -12.11 -19.24 -26.35
N PRO A 221 -10.81 -19.61 -26.45
CA PRO A 221 -10.38 -21.01 -26.57
C PRO A 221 -10.69 -21.80 -25.29
N ALA A 222 -10.61 -23.13 -25.36
CA ALA A 222 -10.79 -24.00 -24.19
C ALA A 222 -9.71 -23.78 -23.11
N THR A 223 -8.50 -23.43 -23.53
CA THR A 223 -7.37 -23.14 -22.64
C THR A 223 -6.63 -21.87 -23.05
N MET A 224 -5.91 -21.27 -22.11
CA MET A 224 -5.20 -20.00 -22.25
C MET A 224 -3.84 -20.04 -21.55
N ARG A 225 -3.02 -19.04 -21.80
CA ARG A 225 -1.76 -18.84 -21.07
C ARG A 225 -1.98 -18.03 -19.80
N ALA A 226 -1.35 -18.44 -18.70
CA ALA A 226 -1.51 -17.81 -17.39
C ALA A 226 -0.30 -17.98 -16.47
N TRP A 227 -0.06 -17.01 -15.58
CA TRP A 227 0.85 -17.15 -14.45
C TRP A 227 0.12 -17.70 -13.23
N VAL A 228 0.51 -18.89 -12.79
CA VAL A 228 -0.25 -19.69 -11.83
C VAL A 228 0.57 -20.13 -10.62
N ILE A 229 -0.13 -20.35 -9.51
CA ILE A 229 0.33 -21.08 -8.32
C ILE A 229 -0.62 -22.25 -8.14
N ARG A 230 -0.17 -23.49 -8.33
CA ARG A 230 -1.08 -24.65 -8.30
C ARG A 230 -1.40 -25.10 -6.87
N SER A 231 -0.44 -24.97 -5.97
CA SER A 231 -0.53 -25.44 -4.60
C SER A 231 0.34 -24.60 -3.65
N PRO A 232 0.15 -24.75 -2.33
CA PRO A 232 1.09 -24.28 -1.32
C PRO A 232 2.58 -24.61 -1.58
N ALA A 233 2.89 -25.73 -2.27
CA ALA A 233 4.27 -26.09 -2.58
C ALA A 233 4.90 -25.18 -3.64
N ASP A 234 4.05 -24.54 -4.46
CA ASP A 234 4.41 -23.63 -5.55
C ASP A 234 4.56 -22.17 -5.03
N VAL A 235 4.61 -21.99 -3.71
CA VAL A 235 4.79 -20.72 -3.03
C VAL A 235 6.26 -20.52 -2.64
N GLY A 236 6.81 -19.33 -2.89
CA GLY A 236 8.11 -18.88 -2.38
C GLY A 236 8.88 -17.97 -3.35
N ASP A 237 10.04 -17.48 -2.89
CA ASP A 237 10.94 -16.64 -3.70
C ASP A 237 11.65 -17.48 -4.79
N GLU A 238 11.88 -16.84 -5.94
CA GLU A 238 12.56 -17.37 -7.14
C GLU A 238 12.16 -18.79 -7.57
N GLY A 239 11.10 -18.89 -8.38
CA GLY A 239 10.92 -20.02 -9.30
C GLY A 239 9.66 -20.87 -9.13
N ARG A 240 8.78 -20.56 -8.17
CA ARG A 240 7.69 -21.47 -7.78
C ARG A 240 6.29 -21.17 -8.36
N PHE A 241 6.03 -19.96 -8.86
CA PHE A 241 4.87 -19.70 -9.72
C PHE A 241 5.28 -19.80 -11.20
N HIS A 242 4.44 -20.40 -12.04
CA HIS A 242 4.82 -20.83 -13.39
C HIS A 242 3.98 -20.15 -14.47
N PHE A 243 4.60 -19.91 -15.63
CA PHE A 243 3.87 -19.49 -16.81
C PHE A 243 3.39 -20.73 -17.56
N GLU A 244 2.12 -21.04 -17.41
CA GLU A 244 1.49 -22.20 -18.00
C GLU A 244 0.94 -21.87 -19.38
N GLN A 245 1.15 -22.77 -20.34
CA GLN A 245 0.67 -22.60 -21.72
C GLN A 245 -0.79 -23.01 -21.91
N SER A 246 -1.35 -23.83 -21.00
CA SER A 246 -2.66 -24.45 -21.16
C SER A 246 -3.46 -24.47 -19.85
N TRP A 247 -3.90 -23.30 -19.42
CA TRP A 247 -4.79 -23.11 -18.28
C TRP A 247 -6.27 -23.07 -18.70
N PRO A 248 -7.21 -23.72 -17.99
CA PRO A 248 -8.62 -23.72 -18.39
C PRO A 248 -9.26 -22.33 -18.46
N VAL A 249 -10.03 -22.08 -19.53
CA VAL A 249 -10.90 -20.91 -19.63
C VAL A 249 -12.30 -21.29 -19.16
N THR A 250 -12.76 -20.65 -18.08
CA THR A 250 -14.10 -20.88 -17.52
C THR A 250 -15.12 -19.89 -18.08
N ALA A 251 -16.39 -20.30 -18.16
CA ALA A 251 -17.50 -19.39 -18.50
C ALA A 251 -17.85 -18.48 -17.31
N PRO A 252 -18.26 -17.21 -17.55
CA PRO A 252 -18.74 -16.34 -16.49
C PRO A 252 -20.09 -16.82 -15.93
N LYS A 253 -20.26 -16.74 -14.61
CA LYS A 253 -21.53 -17.02 -13.92
C LYS A 253 -22.41 -15.77 -13.85
N ALA A 254 -23.60 -15.91 -13.26
CA ALA A 254 -24.47 -14.76 -13.00
C ALA A 254 -23.73 -13.68 -12.19
N GLY A 255 -23.84 -12.42 -12.63
CA GLY A 255 -23.12 -11.29 -12.02
C GLY A 255 -21.65 -11.16 -12.43
N GLU A 256 -21.13 -12.05 -13.28
CA GLU A 256 -19.74 -12.03 -13.75
C GLU A 256 -19.65 -11.71 -15.24
N ILE A 257 -18.50 -11.16 -15.64
CA ILE A 257 -18.11 -11.04 -17.04
C ILE A 257 -16.76 -11.73 -17.24
N ARG A 258 -16.49 -12.20 -18.46
CA ARG A 258 -15.17 -12.64 -18.88
C ARG A 258 -14.53 -11.57 -19.75
N VAL A 259 -13.33 -11.17 -19.38
CA VAL A 259 -12.55 -10.17 -20.11
C VAL A 259 -11.38 -10.85 -20.79
N LYS A 260 -11.20 -10.59 -22.08
CA LYS A 260 -9.95 -10.85 -22.80
C LYS A 260 -8.95 -9.76 -22.44
N VAL A 261 -7.97 -10.11 -21.61
CA VAL A 261 -7.00 -9.17 -21.05
C VAL A 261 -6.02 -8.74 -22.13
N VAL A 262 -5.88 -7.43 -22.30
CA VAL A 262 -4.89 -6.81 -23.20
C VAL A 262 -3.65 -6.42 -22.40
N CYS A 263 -3.86 -5.74 -21.26
CA CYS A 263 -2.82 -5.28 -20.36
C CYS A 263 -3.18 -5.61 -18.90
N ALA A 264 -2.16 -5.82 -18.08
CA ALA A 264 -2.30 -6.00 -16.63
C ALA A 264 -1.15 -5.29 -15.92
N ALA A 265 -1.43 -4.60 -14.82
CA ALA A 265 -0.40 -3.92 -14.05
C ALA A 265 0.11 -4.80 -12.91
N LEU A 266 1.39 -4.63 -12.59
CA LEU A 266 2.01 -5.30 -11.45
C LEU A 266 1.90 -4.41 -10.20
N ASN A 267 1.62 -5.04 -9.06
CA ASN A 267 1.45 -4.37 -7.77
C ASN A 267 2.21 -5.09 -6.65
N PRO A 268 2.51 -4.40 -5.53
CA PRO A 268 3.12 -5.06 -4.38
C PRO A 268 2.29 -6.22 -3.82
N VAL A 269 0.97 -6.17 -3.94
CA VAL A 269 0.11 -7.29 -3.53
C VAL A 269 0.31 -8.54 -4.39
N ASP A 270 0.77 -8.41 -5.64
CA ASP A 270 0.97 -9.54 -6.53
C ASP A 270 2.20 -10.37 -6.14
N PHE A 271 3.32 -9.73 -5.78
CA PHE A 271 4.47 -10.48 -5.25
C PHE A 271 4.17 -11.04 -3.85
N LYS A 272 3.35 -10.34 -3.04
CA LYS A 272 2.87 -10.88 -1.76
C LYS A 272 2.00 -12.12 -1.98
N ARG A 273 1.11 -12.12 -2.98
CA ARG A 273 0.34 -13.33 -3.36
C ARG A 273 1.25 -14.45 -3.88
N ALA A 274 2.28 -14.12 -4.66
CA ALA A 274 3.27 -15.08 -5.13
C ALA A 274 4.03 -15.79 -3.98
N THR A 275 4.20 -15.10 -2.86
CA THR A 275 4.78 -15.65 -1.62
C THR A 275 3.72 -16.07 -0.60
N ALA A 276 2.45 -16.20 -1.02
CA ALA A 276 1.30 -16.56 -0.18
C ALA A 276 1.18 -15.72 1.10
N PHE A 277 1.52 -14.43 0.99
CA PHE A 277 1.56 -13.46 2.07
C PHE A 277 2.57 -13.80 3.18
N GLY A 278 3.57 -14.62 2.88
CA GLY A 278 4.57 -15.11 3.83
C GLY A 278 4.13 -16.35 4.61
N ASP A 279 2.93 -16.88 4.37
CA ASP A 279 2.43 -18.12 4.95
C ASP A 279 2.19 -19.14 3.83
N PRO A 280 2.92 -20.27 3.79
CA PRO A 280 2.75 -21.29 2.75
C PRO A 280 1.31 -21.78 2.56
N THR A 281 0.47 -21.71 3.60
CA THR A 281 -0.93 -22.12 3.53
C THR A 281 -1.84 -21.12 2.80
N GLY A 282 -1.32 -19.97 2.37
CA GLY A 282 -2.12 -18.91 1.75
C GLY A 282 -2.76 -17.96 2.74
N LYS A 283 -2.63 -18.21 4.05
CA LYS A 283 -3.24 -17.38 5.10
C LYS A 283 -2.54 -16.04 5.23
N SER A 284 -3.31 -14.97 5.21
CA SER A 284 -2.83 -13.63 5.54
C SER A 284 -3.46 -13.17 6.84
N ALA A 285 -2.67 -13.14 7.91
CA ALA A 285 -3.13 -12.61 9.20
C ALA A 285 -3.52 -11.12 9.09
N ALA A 286 -2.75 -10.34 8.32
CA ALA A 286 -3.03 -8.92 8.09
C ALA A 286 -4.34 -8.67 7.32
N LEU A 287 -4.74 -9.60 6.44
CA LEU A 287 -5.95 -9.46 5.62
C LEU A 287 -7.13 -10.30 6.14
N GLY A 288 -6.93 -11.14 7.16
CA GLY A 288 -7.94 -12.05 7.69
C GLY A 288 -8.50 -13.04 6.64
N ALA A 289 -7.71 -13.37 5.61
CA ALA A 289 -8.17 -14.12 4.45
C ALA A 289 -7.14 -15.16 3.98
N THR A 290 -7.60 -16.16 3.22
CA THR A 290 -6.75 -17.22 2.67
C THR A 290 -6.81 -17.19 1.15
N LEU A 291 -5.65 -17.16 0.48
CA LEU A 291 -5.57 -17.35 -0.96
C LEU A 291 -6.03 -18.77 -1.32
N ALA A 292 -7.02 -18.89 -2.19
CA ALA A 292 -7.46 -20.18 -2.72
C ALA A 292 -6.48 -20.70 -3.77
N PHE A 293 -6.05 -21.96 -3.65
CA PHE A 293 -5.25 -22.66 -4.67
C PHE A 293 -6.12 -23.66 -5.46
N PRO A 294 -5.83 -23.89 -6.75
CA PRO A 294 -4.85 -23.18 -7.54
C PRO A 294 -5.30 -21.73 -7.86
N ALA A 295 -4.35 -20.82 -8.05
CA ALA A 295 -4.60 -19.41 -8.29
C ALA A 295 -3.85 -18.90 -9.53
N VAL A 296 -4.50 -18.00 -10.27
CA VAL A 296 -3.85 -17.09 -11.23
C VAL A 296 -3.46 -15.81 -10.50
N LEU A 297 -2.27 -15.31 -10.76
CA LEU A 297 -1.72 -14.07 -10.16
C LEU A 297 -2.26 -12.79 -10.83
N GLY A 298 -1.96 -11.63 -10.26
CA GLY A 298 -2.41 -10.33 -10.78
C GLY A 298 -3.78 -9.90 -10.25
N CYS A 299 -3.94 -8.60 -9.99
CA CYS A 299 -5.23 -8.00 -9.64
C CYS A 299 -5.69 -6.87 -10.57
N ASP A 300 -4.80 -6.23 -11.32
CA ASP A 300 -5.19 -5.15 -12.24
C ASP A 300 -5.25 -5.63 -13.68
N GLY A 301 -6.28 -5.21 -14.41
CA GLY A 301 -6.43 -5.58 -15.81
C GLY A 301 -7.20 -4.55 -16.62
N SER A 302 -6.90 -4.52 -17.92
CA SER A 302 -7.68 -3.85 -18.94
C SER A 302 -7.80 -4.72 -20.19
N GLY A 303 -8.93 -4.63 -20.88
CA GLY A 303 -9.16 -5.43 -22.07
C GLY A 303 -10.58 -5.32 -22.61
N PHE A 304 -10.98 -6.33 -23.38
CA PHE A 304 -12.30 -6.37 -23.98
C PHE A 304 -13.21 -7.36 -23.25
N VAL A 305 -14.45 -6.96 -22.98
CA VAL A 305 -15.49 -7.92 -22.58
C VAL A 305 -15.66 -8.92 -23.71
N GLU A 306 -15.39 -10.20 -23.42
CA GLU A 306 -15.57 -11.28 -24.39
C GLU A 306 -16.92 -11.97 -24.20
N SER A 307 -17.37 -12.16 -22.96
CA SER A 307 -18.69 -12.71 -22.68
C SER A 307 -19.24 -12.19 -21.36
N VAL A 308 -20.57 -12.20 -21.25
CA VAL A 308 -21.31 -11.77 -20.07
C VAL A 308 -22.07 -12.94 -19.48
N GLY A 309 -22.07 -13.05 -18.17
CA GLY A 309 -22.84 -14.08 -17.48
C GLY A 309 -24.34 -13.78 -17.46
N PRO A 310 -25.18 -14.77 -17.12
CA PRO A 310 -26.62 -14.60 -17.07
C PRO A 310 -27.06 -13.43 -16.16
N GLY A 311 -28.00 -12.61 -16.64
CA GLY A 311 -28.56 -11.49 -15.88
C GLY A 311 -27.64 -10.28 -15.71
N VAL A 312 -26.41 -10.31 -16.23
CA VAL A 312 -25.55 -9.12 -16.26
C VAL A 312 -26.13 -8.13 -17.27
N THR A 313 -26.38 -6.91 -16.81
CA THR A 313 -26.81 -5.80 -17.64
C THR A 313 -25.76 -4.70 -17.61
N GLY A 314 -25.71 -3.86 -18.65
CA GLY A 314 -24.73 -2.78 -18.73
C GLY A 314 -23.31 -3.24 -19.09
N PHE A 315 -23.14 -4.41 -19.70
CA PHE A 315 -21.94 -4.80 -20.45
C PHE A 315 -22.33 -5.64 -21.66
N GLN A 316 -21.54 -5.57 -22.72
CA GLN A 316 -21.70 -6.33 -23.95
C GLN A 316 -20.34 -6.74 -24.50
N ASN A 317 -20.31 -7.76 -25.37
CA ASN A 317 -19.08 -8.17 -26.06
C ASN A 317 -18.47 -6.96 -26.81
N GLY A 318 -17.16 -6.80 -26.70
CA GLY A 318 -16.40 -5.73 -27.34
C GLY A 318 -16.24 -4.46 -26.49
N ASP A 319 -16.92 -4.34 -25.34
CA ASP A 319 -16.68 -3.21 -24.43
C ASP A 319 -15.23 -3.17 -23.95
N ARG A 320 -14.62 -1.98 -23.99
CA ARG A 320 -13.30 -1.73 -23.40
C ARG A 320 -13.47 -1.49 -21.90
N VAL A 321 -12.81 -2.31 -21.08
CA VAL A 321 -12.99 -2.29 -19.62
C VAL A 321 -11.69 -2.33 -18.86
N ALA A 322 -11.66 -1.69 -17.70
CA ALA A 322 -10.58 -1.76 -16.71
C ALA A 322 -11.14 -2.07 -15.32
N PHE A 323 -10.37 -2.78 -14.51
CA PHE A 323 -10.87 -3.34 -13.26
C PHE A 323 -9.75 -3.71 -12.28
N HIS A 324 -10.10 -3.68 -10.99
CA HIS A 324 -9.32 -4.25 -9.90
C HIS A 324 -10.02 -5.54 -9.45
N ASN A 325 -9.44 -6.70 -9.75
CA ASN A 325 -9.98 -7.99 -9.36
C ASN A 325 -9.66 -8.33 -7.89
N SER A 326 -10.48 -9.19 -7.30
CA SER A 326 -10.27 -9.59 -5.90
C SER A 326 -8.98 -10.38 -5.75
N VAL A 327 -8.09 -9.88 -4.89
CA VAL A 327 -6.82 -10.54 -4.51
C VAL A 327 -7.03 -11.84 -3.73
N PHE A 328 -8.26 -12.10 -3.29
CA PHE A 328 -8.67 -13.29 -2.53
C PHE A 328 -9.28 -14.39 -3.41
N LYS A 329 -9.62 -14.09 -4.66
CA LYS A 329 -10.17 -15.06 -5.60
C LYS A 329 -9.04 -15.73 -6.40
N ALA A 330 -9.32 -16.93 -6.92
CA ALA A 330 -8.40 -17.70 -7.74
C ALA A 330 -8.20 -17.11 -9.16
N HIS A 331 -9.13 -16.29 -9.65
CA HIS A 331 -9.07 -15.72 -11.00
C HIS A 331 -8.33 -14.37 -11.01
N GLY A 332 -7.01 -14.41 -11.22
CA GLY A 332 -6.17 -13.23 -11.40
C GLY A 332 -6.11 -12.71 -12.84
N THR A 333 -5.38 -11.61 -13.03
CA THR A 333 -5.28 -10.89 -14.31
C THR A 333 -4.01 -11.21 -15.11
N PHE A 334 -3.09 -11.99 -14.54
CA PHE A 334 -1.91 -12.45 -15.25
C PHE A 334 -2.21 -13.66 -16.15
N ALA A 335 -3.30 -13.55 -16.92
CA ALA A 335 -3.81 -14.55 -17.85
C ALA A 335 -4.48 -13.86 -19.04
N GLU A 336 -4.58 -14.54 -20.19
CA GLU A 336 -5.19 -13.97 -21.40
C GLU A 336 -6.70 -13.70 -21.24
N TYR A 337 -7.37 -14.44 -20.36
CA TYR A 337 -8.76 -14.23 -20.00
C TYR A 337 -8.90 -14.24 -18.48
N THR A 338 -9.82 -13.44 -17.95
CA THR A 338 -10.13 -13.44 -16.53
C THR A 338 -11.60 -13.21 -16.27
N ILE A 339 -12.08 -13.73 -15.13
CA ILE A 339 -13.45 -13.54 -14.65
C ILE A 339 -13.47 -12.38 -13.68
N CYS A 340 -14.39 -11.44 -13.89
CA CYS A 340 -14.57 -10.25 -13.06
C CYS A 340 -15.99 -10.18 -12.53
N ASP A 341 -16.18 -9.71 -11.30
CA ASP A 341 -17.49 -9.27 -10.82
C ASP A 341 -17.92 -8.03 -11.63
N ALA A 342 -19.02 -8.10 -12.38
CA ALA A 342 -19.48 -7.02 -13.26
C ALA A 342 -19.69 -5.69 -12.50
N ALA A 343 -20.07 -5.77 -11.23
CA ALA A 343 -20.27 -4.62 -10.35
C ALA A 343 -18.98 -3.83 -10.04
N ALA A 344 -17.79 -4.43 -10.22
CA ALA A 344 -16.50 -3.81 -9.90
C ALA A 344 -15.73 -3.35 -11.16
N VAL A 345 -16.37 -3.36 -12.33
CA VAL A 345 -15.76 -3.07 -13.63
C VAL A 345 -16.19 -1.70 -14.14
N SER A 346 -15.21 -0.97 -14.69
CA SER A 346 -15.38 0.34 -15.32
C SER A 346 -15.16 0.27 -16.82
N LEU A 347 -15.85 1.14 -17.56
CA LEU A 347 -15.59 1.34 -18.99
C LEU A 347 -14.36 2.22 -19.19
N ILE A 348 -13.60 1.94 -20.23
CA ILE A 348 -12.44 2.74 -20.63
C ILE A 348 -12.90 3.81 -21.62
N PRO A 349 -12.68 5.12 -21.34
CA PRO A 349 -12.94 6.18 -22.31
C PRO A 349 -12.11 5.99 -23.58
N ASP A 350 -12.63 6.42 -24.74
CA ASP A 350 -11.98 6.10 -26.01
C ASP A 350 -10.55 6.63 -26.11
N SER A 351 -10.31 7.80 -25.53
CA SER A 351 -9.01 8.48 -25.47
C SER A 351 -8.03 7.90 -24.44
N VAL A 352 -8.35 6.78 -23.77
CA VAL A 352 -7.48 6.19 -22.75
C VAL A 352 -7.00 4.82 -23.23
N SER A 353 -5.70 4.67 -23.45
CA SER A 353 -5.11 3.39 -23.89
C SER A 353 -5.31 2.27 -22.86
N PHE A 354 -5.22 1.01 -23.31
CA PHE A 354 -5.30 -0.14 -22.41
C PHE A 354 -4.17 -0.15 -21.39
N ALA A 355 -2.95 0.21 -21.79
CA ALA A 355 -1.81 0.28 -20.87
C ALA A 355 -2.05 1.32 -19.77
N ALA A 356 -2.54 2.51 -20.12
CA ALA A 356 -2.89 3.54 -19.14
C ALA A 356 -4.02 3.07 -18.23
N ALA A 357 -5.10 2.52 -18.78
CA ALA A 357 -6.24 2.05 -18.01
C ALA A 357 -5.90 0.89 -17.06
N ALA A 358 -4.99 -0.02 -17.44
CA ALA A 358 -4.53 -1.12 -16.58
C ALA A 358 -3.67 -0.62 -15.40
N ALA A 359 -3.02 0.53 -15.52
CA ALA A 359 -2.13 1.07 -14.48
C ALA A 359 -2.88 1.67 -13.28
N VAL A 360 -4.15 1.99 -13.47
CA VAL A 360 -5.00 2.71 -12.51
C VAL A 360 -5.51 1.85 -11.35
N PRO A 361 -6.08 0.65 -11.54
CA PRO A 361 -7.06 0.14 -10.58
C PRO A 361 -6.53 -0.06 -9.15
N CYS A 362 -5.48 -0.83 -8.92
CA CYS A 362 -4.95 -0.99 -7.56
C CYS A 362 -4.37 0.32 -7.03
N ALA A 363 -3.60 1.05 -7.84
CA ALA A 363 -2.81 2.18 -7.36
C ALA A 363 -3.62 3.48 -7.25
N GLY A 364 -4.28 3.87 -8.33
CA GLY A 364 -5.15 5.03 -8.42
C GLY A 364 -6.37 4.92 -7.53
N TYR A 365 -7.02 3.75 -7.41
CA TYR A 365 -8.19 3.64 -6.53
C TYR A 365 -7.78 3.71 -5.07
N THR A 366 -6.63 3.14 -4.71
CA THR A 366 -6.06 3.26 -3.35
C THR A 366 -5.76 4.72 -3.02
N ALA A 367 -5.14 5.46 -3.93
CA ALA A 367 -4.90 6.89 -3.76
C ALA A 367 -6.21 7.68 -3.63
N PHE A 368 -7.21 7.37 -4.45
CA PHE A 368 -8.53 8.00 -4.40
C PHE A 368 -9.23 7.76 -3.07
N VAL A 369 -9.27 6.52 -2.57
CA VAL A 369 -9.84 6.20 -1.25
C VAL A 369 -9.07 6.92 -0.14
N GLY A 370 -7.74 6.90 -0.19
CA GLY A 370 -6.90 7.58 0.79
C GLY A 370 -7.21 9.08 0.86
N LEU A 371 -7.19 9.76 -0.28
CA LEU A 371 -7.38 11.21 -0.34
C LEU A 371 -8.83 11.64 -0.10
N PHE A 372 -9.81 11.00 -0.74
CA PHE A 372 -11.17 11.55 -0.81
C PHE A 372 -12.16 10.85 0.13
N ASP A 373 -12.00 9.56 0.43
CA ASP A 373 -12.87 8.87 1.40
C ASP A 373 -12.33 9.03 2.84
N LYS A 374 -11.04 8.73 3.06
CA LYS A 374 -10.43 8.74 4.40
C LYS A 374 -10.02 10.13 4.85
N LEU A 375 -9.18 10.81 4.07
CA LEU A 375 -8.65 12.11 4.43
C LEU A 375 -9.61 13.25 4.10
N ARG A 376 -10.52 13.05 3.14
CA ARG A 376 -11.52 14.02 2.68
C ARG A 376 -10.89 15.38 2.34
N VAL A 377 -9.78 15.33 1.62
CA VAL A 377 -9.04 16.53 1.21
C VAL A 377 -9.91 17.39 0.30
N ALA A 378 -9.75 18.71 0.42
CA ALA A 378 -10.49 19.70 -0.34
C ALA A 378 -9.51 20.66 -1.05
N PRO A 379 -9.97 21.47 -2.01
CA PRO A 379 -9.14 22.55 -2.55
C PRO A 379 -8.60 23.43 -1.43
N GLY A 380 -7.32 23.77 -1.52
CA GLY A 380 -6.61 24.53 -0.49
C GLY A 380 -6.04 23.68 0.66
N SER A 381 -6.47 22.43 0.85
CA SER A 381 -5.85 21.53 1.83
C SER A 381 -4.37 21.30 1.52
N SER A 382 -3.57 21.16 2.56
CA SER A 382 -2.15 20.79 2.52
C SER A 382 -1.98 19.32 2.89
N VAL A 383 -1.31 18.54 2.04
CA VAL A 383 -1.19 17.09 2.20
C VAL A 383 0.27 16.67 2.06
N LEU A 384 0.75 15.87 3.02
CA LEU A 384 2.04 15.17 2.91
C LEU A 384 1.82 13.76 2.32
N ILE A 385 2.42 13.49 1.17
CA ILE A 385 2.40 12.16 0.52
C ILE A 385 3.71 11.44 0.83
N VAL A 386 3.66 10.37 1.64
CA VAL A 386 4.82 9.54 1.94
C VAL A 386 4.99 8.47 0.87
N GLY A 387 6.19 8.36 0.29
CA GLY A 387 6.48 7.38 -0.76
C GLY A 387 5.95 7.78 -2.15
N ALA A 388 6.01 9.08 -2.46
CA ALA A 388 5.36 9.69 -3.62
C ALA A 388 5.84 9.18 -5.00
N ALA A 389 7.04 8.61 -5.11
CA ALA A 389 7.54 8.10 -6.39
C ALA A 389 6.96 6.71 -6.77
N GLY A 390 6.46 5.96 -5.78
CA GLY A 390 5.95 4.60 -5.98
C GLY A 390 4.57 4.58 -6.65
N GLY A 391 4.07 3.37 -6.93
CA GLY A 391 2.83 3.13 -7.69
C GLY A 391 1.60 3.90 -7.18
N VAL A 392 1.30 3.85 -5.88
CA VAL A 392 0.17 4.60 -5.29
C VAL A 392 0.51 6.08 -5.13
N GLY A 393 1.75 6.38 -4.72
CA GLY A 393 2.19 7.75 -4.41
C GLY A 393 2.10 8.71 -5.59
N ASN A 394 2.42 8.25 -6.80
CA ASN A 394 2.36 9.12 -7.99
C ASN A 394 0.92 9.56 -8.31
N TYR A 395 -0.04 8.63 -8.23
CA TYR A 395 -1.45 8.95 -8.38
C TYR A 395 -1.92 9.85 -7.25
N ALA A 396 -1.45 9.65 -6.03
CA ALA A 396 -1.83 10.50 -4.90
C ALA A 396 -1.35 11.95 -5.09
N VAL A 397 -0.12 12.16 -5.54
CA VAL A 397 0.36 13.52 -5.88
C VAL A 397 -0.51 14.13 -6.97
N SER A 398 -0.68 13.45 -8.10
CA SER A 398 -1.43 13.99 -9.24
C SER A 398 -2.90 14.27 -8.89
N LEU A 399 -3.58 13.35 -8.19
CA LEU A 399 -4.97 13.51 -7.77
C LEU A 399 -5.13 14.65 -6.76
N ALA A 400 -4.24 14.78 -5.78
CA ALA A 400 -4.27 15.88 -4.83
C ALA A 400 -4.07 17.24 -5.53
N LYS A 401 -3.17 17.31 -6.52
CA LYS A 401 -2.97 18.52 -7.32
C LYS A 401 -4.15 18.86 -8.23
N LEU A 402 -4.80 17.85 -8.83
CA LEU A 402 -6.04 18.06 -9.58
C LEU A 402 -7.18 18.53 -8.67
N ALA A 403 -7.21 18.08 -7.41
CA ALA A 403 -8.16 18.53 -6.40
C ALA A 403 -7.85 19.92 -5.82
N GLY A 404 -6.78 20.59 -6.28
CA GLY A 404 -6.41 21.94 -5.80
C GLY A 404 -5.70 21.95 -4.44
N CYS A 405 -5.13 20.82 -4.01
CA CYS A 405 -4.34 20.75 -2.78
C CYS A 405 -2.92 21.30 -2.98
N ARG A 406 -2.31 21.71 -1.87
CA ARG A 406 -0.85 21.90 -1.74
C ARG A 406 -0.23 20.58 -1.31
N VAL A 407 0.78 20.10 -2.04
CA VAL A 407 1.36 18.77 -1.86
C VAL A 407 2.82 18.86 -1.47
N ALA A 408 3.10 18.42 -0.25
CA ALA A 408 4.43 18.02 0.18
C ALA A 408 4.60 16.52 -0.10
N ALA A 409 5.79 16.09 -0.49
CA ALA A 409 6.04 14.70 -0.84
C ALA A 409 7.37 14.19 -0.28
N THR A 410 7.42 12.92 0.11
CA THR A 410 8.69 12.25 0.42
C THR A 410 9.01 11.18 -0.62
N CYS A 411 10.27 11.14 -1.07
CA CYS A 411 10.79 10.09 -1.95
C CYS A 411 12.31 9.95 -1.77
N SER A 412 12.94 9.06 -2.53
CA SER A 412 14.41 9.07 -2.61
C SER A 412 14.90 10.32 -3.33
N ALA A 413 16.09 10.82 -2.98
CA ALA A 413 16.72 11.97 -3.65
C ALA A 413 16.73 11.83 -5.18
N GLY A 414 17.09 10.65 -5.70
CA GLY A 414 17.12 10.41 -7.15
C GLY A 414 15.76 10.54 -7.85
N SER A 415 14.65 10.44 -7.12
CA SER A 415 13.29 10.54 -7.67
C SER A 415 12.65 11.91 -7.45
N ALA A 416 13.39 12.89 -6.89
CA ALA A 416 12.82 14.18 -6.51
C ALA A 416 12.27 14.95 -7.72
N GLU A 417 13.03 15.06 -8.80
CA GLU A 417 12.60 15.76 -10.02
C GLU A 417 11.41 15.06 -10.70
N TYR A 418 11.36 13.73 -10.66
CA TYR A 418 10.20 12.99 -11.14
C TYR A 418 8.94 13.37 -10.35
N VAL A 419 9.01 13.38 -9.02
CA VAL A 419 7.88 13.71 -8.14
C VAL A 419 7.46 15.18 -8.27
N LYS A 420 8.41 16.11 -8.40
CA LYS A 420 8.11 17.53 -8.73
C LYS A 420 7.37 17.65 -10.06
N GLY A 421 7.79 16.89 -11.08
CA GLY A 421 7.12 16.83 -12.38
C GLY A 421 5.67 16.33 -12.33
N LEU A 422 5.29 15.60 -11.27
CA LEU A 422 3.89 15.21 -11.01
C LEU A 422 3.05 16.35 -10.40
N GLY A 423 3.69 17.46 -10.03
CA GLY A 423 3.07 18.65 -9.46
C GLY A 423 3.26 18.81 -7.95
N ALA A 424 4.10 18.02 -7.29
CA ALA A 424 4.42 18.25 -5.88
C ALA A 424 5.06 19.64 -5.70
N ASP A 425 4.57 20.41 -4.73
CA ASP A 425 5.05 21.78 -4.48
C ASP A 425 6.38 21.77 -3.69
N ALA A 426 6.59 20.75 -2.85
CA ALA A 426 7.85 20.51 -2.15
C ALA A 426 8.16 19.01 -2.07
N VAL A 427 9.44 18.65 -2.21
CA VAL A 427 9.88 17.25 -2.17
C VAL A 427 11.05 17.09 -1.20
N PHE A 428 10.91 16.15 -0.28
CA PHE A 428 11.86 15.88 0.79
C PHE A 428 12.46 14.48 0.65
N ASP A 429 13.76 14.37 0.90
CA ASP A 429 14.43 13.06 0.89
C ASP A 429 13.98 12.24 2.10
N ARG A 430 13.37 11.08 1.83
CA ARG A 430 12.87 10.14 2.83
C ARG A 430 13.96 9.56 3.72
N ASN A 431 15.22 9.62 3.28
CA ASN A 431 16.36 9.06 4.03
C ASN A 431 16.90 10.03 5.10
N LEU A 432 16.37 11.25 5.18
CA LEU A 432 16.73 12.17 6.25
C LEU A 432 16.28 11.62 7.61
N PRO A 433 17.02 11.90 8.69
CA PRO A 433 16.57 11.57 10.04
C PRO A 433 15.17 12.14 10.31
N PRO A 434 14.25 11.40 10.95
CA PRO A 434 12.85 11.81 11.09
C PRO A 434 12.65 13.23 11.64
N GLY A 435 13.44 13.65 12.65
CA GLY A 435 13.39 15.01 13.18
C GLY A 435 13.79 16.09 12.17
N GLN A 436 14.88 15.86 11.44
CA GLN A 436 15.33 16.80 10.39
C GLN A 436 14.31 16.88 9.24
N LEU A 437 13.68 15.76 8.91
CA LEU A 437 12.63 15.69 7.91
C LEU A 437 11.40 16.50 8.35
N THR A 438 10.91 16.32 9.59
CA THR A 438 9.82 17.13 10.13
C THR A 438 10.16 18.62 10.06
N ASP A 439 11.34 19.00 10.54
CA ASP A 439 11.72 20.42 10.63
C ASP A 439 11.79 21.07 9.25
N LYS A 440 12.27 20.34 8.23
CA LYS A 440 12.28 20.82 6.84
C LYS A 440 10.87 20.98 6.29
N ILE A 441 10.01 19.99 6.51
CA ILE A 441 8.60 20.06 6.10
C ILE A 441 7.93 21.27 6.74
N GLN A 442 8.08 21.47 8.05
CA GLN A 442 7.47 22.58 8.76
C GLN A 442 8.02 23.94 8.34
N ARG A 443 9.32 24.04 8.04
CA ARG A 443 9.94 25.28 7.56
C ARG A 443 9.47 25.70 6.17
N GLU A 444 9.33 24.75 5.26
CA GLU A 444 9.01 25.03 3.85
C GLU A 444 7.49 25.03 3.59
N PHE A 445 6.75 24.21 4.32
CA PHE A 445 5.34 23.92 4.08
C PHE A 445 4.41 24.27 5.23
N GLY A 446 4.94 24.50 6.44
CA GLY A 446 4.15 24.58 7.66
C GLY A 446 3.64 23.21 8.13
N ALA A 447 2.71 23.21 9.08
CA ALA A 447 1.98 22.00 9.42
C ALA A 447 0.98 21.65 8.31
N VAL A 448 0.88 20.37 7.96
CA VAL A 448 -0.04 19.88 6.92
C VAL A 448 -1.39 19.48 7.49
N ASP A 449 -2.47 19.59 6.73
CA ASP A 449 -3.82 19.17 7.16
C ASP A 449 -3.94 17.65 7.24
N ALA A 450 -3.25 16.94 6.34
CA ALA A 450 -3.34 15.49 6.23
C ALA A 450 -2.02 14.84 5.80
N VAL A 451 -1.85 13.57 6.19
CA VAL A 451 -0.77 12.70 5.72
C VAL A 451 -1.35 11.48 5.02
N PHE A 452 -0.91 11.20 3.80
CA PHE A 452 -1.18 9.94 3.13
C PHE A 452 0.10 9.13 2.95
N ASP A 453 0.14 7.99 3.64
CA ASP A 453 1.21 7.01 3.53
C ASP A 453 0.88 5.96 2.45
N ALA A 454 1.51 6.14 1.29
CA ALA A 454 1.30 5.32 0.10
C ALA A 454 2.16 4.05 0.07
N VAL A 455 2.97 3.80 1.12
CA VAL A 455 3.91 2.66 1.17
C VAL A 455 3.78 1.79 2.42
N GLY A 456 3.04 2.25 3.44
CA GLY A 456 2.94 1.55 4.72
C GLY A 456 4.08 1.89 5.69
N ALA A 457 4.74 3.04 5.51
CA ALA A 457 5.84 3.49 6.35
C ALA A 457 5.38 3.86 7.77
N LEU A 458 4.08 4.08 8.02
CA LEU A 458 3.57 4.31 9.39
C LEU A 458 3.62 3.06 10.28
N ALA A 459 3.98 1.89 9.74
CA ALA A 459 4.37 0.74 10.55
C ALA A 459 5.66 1.00 11.36
N ASP A 460 6.50 1.92 10.90
CA ASP A 460 7.71 2.39 11.58
C ASP A 460 7.34 3.52 12.56
N GLY A 461 7.55 3.28 13.86
CA GLY A 461 7.22 4.21 14.94
C GLY A 461 7.84 5.61 14.77
N PRO A 462 9.14 5.74 14.44
CA PRO A 462 9.76 7.02 14.12
C PRO A 462 9.09 7.78 12.97
N THR A 463 8.75 7.09 11.88
CA THR A 463 8.04 7.69 10.75
C THR A 463 6.64 8.14 11.14
N LEU A 464 5.91 7.35 11.94
CA LEU A 464 4.62 7.77 12.49
C LEU A 464 4.77 8.99 13.38
N ALA A 465 5.74 9.01 14.28
CA ALA A 465 5.98 10.14 15.18
C ALA A 465 6.31 11.43 14.42
N MET A 466 7.08 11.34 13.32
CA MET A 466 7.36 12.44 12.39
C MET A 466 6.07 12.94 11.73
N CYS A 467 5.26 12.04 11.18
CA CYS A 467 3.99 12.40 10.54
C CYS A 467 3.01 13.05 11.54
N CYS A 468 2.90 12.52 12.75
CA CYS A 468 2.10 13.10 13.83
C CYS A 468 2.58 14.50 14.23
N GLN A 469 3.88 14.78 14.13
CA GLN A 469 4.43 16.11 14.39
C GLN A 469 4.16 17.08 13.25
N ALA A 470 4.28 16.62 12.00
CA ALA A 470 4.06 17.42 10.80
C ALA A 470 2.61 17.82 10.55
N VAL A 471 1.63 17.05 11.03
CA VAL A 471 0.20 17.32 10.80
C VAL A 471 -0.37 18.38 11.76
N VAL A 472 -1.43 19.11 11.41
CA VAL A 472 -2.13 20.04 12.32
C VAL A 472 -2.82 19.32 13.49
N PHE A 473 -3.21 20.08 14.53
CA PHE A 473 -4.09 19.56 15.58
C PHE A 473 -5.45 19.16 14.99
N GLY A 474 -5.96 17.98 15.36
CA GLY A 474 -7.19 17.42 14.81
C GLY A 474 -7.05 16.85 13.39
N GLY A 475 -5.83 16.82 12.84
CA GLY A 475 -5.57 16.36 11.48
C GLY A 475 -5.66 14.84 11.30
N HIS A 476 -5.53 14.41 10.05
CA HIS A 476 -5.78 13.03 9.65
C HIS A 476 -4.55 12.36 9.02
N LEU A 477 -4.33 11.09 9.35
CA LEU A 477 -3.34 10.22 8.71
C LEU A 477 -4.07 9.03 8.09
N ALA A 478 -3.70 8.67 6.86
CA ALA A 478 -4.19 7.47 6.21
C ALA A 478 -3.01 6.64 5.69
N SER A 479 -3.03 5.32 5.90
CA SER A 479 -1.97 4.41 5.44
C SER A 479 -2.53 3.22 4.67
N VAL A 480 -1.82 2.84 3.61
CA VAL A 480 -2.08 1.60 2.84
C VAL A 480 -1.50 0.35 3.53
N GLY A 481 -0.73 0.53 4.60
CA GLY A 481 -0.10 -0.53 5.37
C GLY A 481 -0.63 -0.63 6.81
N PRO A 482 -0.11 -1.60 7.57
CA PRO A 482 -0.27 -1.65 9.01
C PRO A 482 0.28 -0.36 9.63
N VAL A 483 -0.24 0.00 10.80
CA VAL A 483 0.26 1.13 11.58
C VAL A 483 0.62 0.62 12.96
N SER A 484 1.81 0.97 13.43
CA SER A 484 2.22 0.69 14.80
C SER A 484 2.15 2.00 15.58
N SER A 485 1.26 2.08 16.57
CA SER A 485 1.18 3.28 17.41
C SER A 485 2.38 3.46 18.33
N ALA A 486 3.24 2.43 18.45
CA ALA A 486 4.38 2.38 19.35
C ALA A 486 5.28 3.61 19.21
N GLY A 487 5.36 4.40 20.28
CA GLY A 487 6.20 5.60 20.34
C GLY A 487 5.53 6.87 19.79
N ALA A 488 4.28 6.79 19.35
CA ALA A 488 3.51 7.93 18.86
C ALA A 488 2.18 8.13 19.61
N GLU A 489 1.83 7.26 20.58
CA GLU A 489 0.55 7.28 21.30
C GLU A 489 0.25 8.62 21.94
N SER A 490 1.24 9.18 22.64
CA SER A 490 1.12 10.49 23.27
C SER A 490 0.79 11.57 22.25
N ARG A 491 1.42 11.57 21.07
CA ARG A 491 1.16 12.58 20.02
C ARG A 491 -0.19 12.37 19.33
N LEU A 492 -0.57 11.11 19.07
CA LEU A 492 -1.90 10.79 18.54
C LEU A 492 -3.00 11.35 19.45
N PHE A 493 -2.86 11.14 20.77
CA PHE A 493 -3.82 11.63 21.74
C PHE A 493 -3.76 13.15 21.92
N THR A 494 -2.59 13.71 22.20
CA THR A 494 -2.43 15.14 22.54
C THR A 494 -2.73 16.07 21.36
N LYS A 495 -2.60 15.59 20.12
CA LYS A 495 -3.00 16.35 18.92
C LYS A 495 -4.36 15.93 18.34
N GLN A 496 -5.10 15.05 19.04
CA GLN A 496 -6.42 14.57 18.60
C GLN A 496 -6.44 14.02 17.16
N LEU A 497 -5.41 13.26 16.80
CA LEU A 497 -5.22 12.80 15.42
C LEU A 497 -6.10 11.60 15.12
N SER A 498 -6.67 11.59 13.92
CA SER A 498 -7.39 10.43 13.40
C SER A 498 -6.50 9.61 12.49
N LEU A 499 -6.47 8.30 12.69
CA LEU A 499 -5.72 7.35 11.88
C LEU A 499 -6.66 6.44 11.10
N HIS A 500 -6.45 6.36 9.78
CA HIS A 500 -7.27 5.59 8.86
C HIS A 500 -6.48 4.49 8.16
N HIS A 501 -7.07 3.32 8.03
CA HIS A 501 -6.54 2.26 7.17
C HIS A 501 -7.18 2.30 5.78
N VAL A 502 -6.35 2.13 4.76
CA VAL A 502 -6.78 2.01 3.36
C VAL A 502 -6.50 0.59 2.88
N LEU A 503 -7.55 -0.23 2.81
CA LEU A 503 -7.50 -1.57 2.24
C LEU A 503 -8.45 -1.67 1.05
N LEU A 504 -7.94 -1.40 -0.16
CA LEU A 504 -8.74 -1.44 -1.38
C LEU A 504 -9.40 -2.81 -1.61
N GLY A 505 -8.64 -3.89 -1.34
CA GLY A 505 -9.15 -5.27 -1.45
C GLY A 505 -10.37 -5.55 -0.56
N GLY A 506 -10.56 -4.79 0.52
CA GLY A 506 -11.72 -4.91 1.41
C GLY A 506 -13.05 -4.56 0.72
N LEU A 507 -13.03 -3.73 -0.33
CA LEU A 507 -14.23 -3.39 -1.11
C LEU A 507 -14.78 -4.57 -1.93
N HIS A 508 -14.03 -5.68 -2.04
CA HIS A 508 -14.54 -6.92 -2.65
C HIS A 508 -15.35 -7.78 -1.68
N GLY A 509 -15.27 -7.51 -0.37
CA GLY A 509 -15.84 -8.37 0.67
C GLY A 509 -17.35 -8.32 0.81
N ASP A 510 -18.02 -7.30 0.27
CA ASP A 510 -19.46 -7.11 0.39
C ASP A 510 -20.08 -6.70 -0.96
N ALA A 511 -21.28 -7.21 -1.26
CA ALA A 511 -22.02 -6.83 -2.47
C ALA A 511 -22.32 -5.33 -2.54
N ALA A 512 -22.49 -4.65 -1.40
CA ALA A 512 -22.73 -3.22 -1.29
C ALA A 512 -21.50 -2.36 -1.62
N THR A 513 -20.29 -2.89 -1.44
CA THR A 513 -19.05 -2.14 -1.62
C THR A 513 -18.39 -2.39 -2.97
N LYS A 514 -18.68 -3.52 -3.65
CA LYS A 514 -18.18 -3.77 -5.01
C LYS A 514 -18.49 -2.66 -6.02
N PRO A 515 -19.71 -2.07 -6.08
CA PRO A 515 -20.01 -0.95 -6.97
C PRO A 515 -19.14 0.28 -6.74
N VAL A 516 -18.57 0.45 -5.53
CA VAL A 516 -17.67 1.56 -5.22
C VAL A 516 -16.39 1.46 -6.05
N LEU A 517 -15.88 0.25 -6.31
CA LEU A 517 -14.70 0.06 -7.17
C LEU A 517 -14.94 0.59 -8.59
N ALA A 518 -16.11 0.27 -9.17
CA ALA A 518 -16.49 0.81 -10.48
C ALA A 518 -16.69 2.33 -10.41
N SER A 519 -17.33 2.87 -9.37
CA SER A 519 -17.51 4.31 -9.22
C SER A 519 -16.19 5.08 -9.12
N ILE A 520 -15.20 4.53 -8.40
CA ILE A 520 -13.86 5.10 -8.33
C ILE A 520 -13.17 4.99 -9.70
N GLY A 521 -13.25 3.82 -10.34
CA GLY A 521 -12.70 3.60 -11.67
C GLY A 521 -13.22 4.56 -12.72
N ASP A 522 -14.53 4.73 -12.76
CA ASP A 522 -15.22 5.66 -13.63
C ASP A 522 -14.74 7.10 -13.41
N SER A 523 -14.56 7.50 -12.14
CA SER A 523 -14.03 8.84 -11.79
C SER A 523 -12.59 9.02 -12.25
N VAL A 524 -11.71 8.06 -11.92
CA VAL A 524 -10.27 8.17 -12.19
C VAL A 524 -9.97 8.05 -13.69
N LEU A 525 -10.63 7.14 -14.41
CA LEU A 525 -10.54 7.02 -15.86
C LEU A 525 -11.15 8.25 -16.56
N GLY A 526 -12.22 8.83 -16.02
CA GLY A 526 -12.75 10.10 -16.49
C GLY A 526 -11.72 11.24 -16.37
N LEU A 527 -10.99 11.32 -15.27
CA LEU A 527 -9.90 12.29 -15.10
C LEU A 527 -8.74 12.07 -16.09
N MET A 528 -8.51 10.85 -16.57
CA MET A 528 -7.55 10.60 -17.65
C MET A 528 -8.12 11.00 -19.02
N GLY A 529 -9.37 10.64 -19.28
CA GLY A 529 -10.00 10.73 -20.59
C GLY A 529 -10.57 12.11 -20.95
N THR A 530 -11.15 12.83 -19.99
CA THR A 530 -11.66 14.19 -20.20
C THR A 530 -10.88 15.23 -19.41
N GLY A 531 -10.29 14.83 -18.28
CA GLY A 531 -9.63 15.76 -17.37
C GLY A 531 -10.60 16.66 -16.62
N VAL A 532 -10.03 17.63 -15.90
CA VAL A 532 -10.72 18.70 -15.17
C VAL A 532 -9.96 20.01 -15.39
N GLU A 533 -10.65 21.09 -15.76
CA GLU A 533 -10.03 22.41 -16.02
C GLU A 533 -8.85 22.35 -17.01
N GLY A 534 -8.97 21.53 -18.07
CA GLY A 534 -7.92 21.35 -19.07
C GLY A 534 -6.71 20.52 -18.61
N ARG A 535 -6.70 20.03 -17.37
CA ARG A 535 -5.66 19.14 -16.82
C ARG A 535 -6.14 17.70 -16.80
N ARG A 536 -5.31 16.76 -17.24
CA ARG A 536 -5.61 15.33 -17.24
C ARG A 536 -4.76 14.60 -16.23
N LEU A 537 -5.30 13.53 -15.67
CA LEU A 537 -4.53 12.60 -14.85
C LEU A 537 -3.59 11.79 -15.76
N PRO A 538 -2.25 11.82 -15.54
CA PRO A 538 -1.32 11.04 -16.34
C PRO A 538 -1.41 9.54 -16.01
N SER A 539 -0.96 8.70 -16.96
CA SER A 539 -0.98 7.23 -16.82
C SER A 539 -0.03 6.68 -15.76
N HIS A 540 1.06 7.41 -15.52
CA HIS A 540 2.19 6.98 -14.70
C HIS A 540 2.78 5.62 -15.09
N VAL A 541 2.52 5.14 -16.31
CA VAL A 541 3.17 3.96 -16.87
C VAL A 541 4.60 4.33 -17.20
N THR A 542 5.55 3.70 -16.53
CA THR A 542 6.99 3.94 -16.70
C THR A 542 7.68 2.79 -17.41
N GLU A 543 7.08 1.60 -17.37
CA GLU A 543 7.61 0.41 -18.01
C GLU A 543 6.46 -0.43 -18.59
N LEU A 544 6.59 -0.75 -19.88
CA LEU A 544 5.72 -1.71 -20.57
C LEU A 544 6.52 -2.98 -20.87
N ILE A 545 6.16 -4.07 -20.21
CA ILE A 545 6.88 -5.34 -20.28
C ILE A 545 6.10 -6.42 -21.04
N LYS A 546 6.82 -7.43 -21.54
CA LYS A 546 6.21 -8.64 -22.10
C LYS A 546 5.73 -9.56 -20.98
N VAL A 547 4.75 -10.42 -21.28
CA VAL A 547 4.26 -11.45 -20.34
C VAL A 547 5.37 -12.33 -19.76
N SER A 548 6.41 -12.62 -20.56
CA SER A 548 7.58 -13.41 -20.11
C SER A 548 8.42 -12.70 -19.04
N GLN A 549 8.28 -11.39 -18.87
CA GLN A 549 9.07 -10.57 -17.94
C GLN A 549 8.35 -10.32 -16.61
N VAL A 550 7.12 -10.80 -16.42
CA VAL A 550 6.31 -10.58 -15.20
C VAL A 550 7.09 -10.94 -13.93
N ARG A 551 7.77 -12.10 -13.92
CA ARG A 551 8.56 -12.53 -12.77
C ARG A 551 9.64 -11.50 -12.41
N GLN A 552 10.40 -11.03 -13.40
CA GLN A 552 11.42 -10.01 -13.19
C GLN A 552 10.81 -8.70 -12.69
N GLY A 553 9.67 -8.28 -13.24
CA GLY A 553 8.95 -7.10 -12.79
C GLY A 553 8.49 -7.18 -11.32
N LEU A 554 8.02 -8.35 -10.88
CA LEU A 554 7.64 -8.57 -9.48
C LEU A 554 8.86 -8.53 -8.53
N VAL A 555 10.01 -9.07 -8.95
CA VAL A 555 11.27 -8.96 -8.20
C VAL A 555 11.69 -7.49 -8.07
N THR A 556 11.65 -6.73 -9.16
CA THR A 556 11.97 -5.29 -9.14
C THR A 556 11.04 -4.51 -8.20
N LEU A 557 9.73 -4.85 -8.17
CA LEU A 557 8.78 -4.26 -7.24
C LEU A 557 9.10 -4.60 -5.77
N GLN A 558 9.46 -5.85 -5.48
CA GLN A 558 9.81 -6.31 -4.13
C GLN A 558 11.04 -5.59 -3.59
N GLN A 559 11.99 -5.24 -4.44
CA GLN A 559 13.20 -4.48 -4.08
C GLN A 559 12.92 -2.98 -3.81
N GLY A 560 11.71 -2.48 -4.11
CA GLY A 560 11.33 -1.08 -3.89
C GLY A 560 12.05 -0.09 -4.82
N ALA A 561 12.63 -0.56 -5.93
CA ALA A 561 13.43 0.24 -6.86
C ALA A 561 12.62 0.87 -8.01
N THR A 562 11.28 0.82 -7.93
CA THR A 562 10.40 1.25 -9.03
C THR A 562 9.93 2.70 -8.88
N ARG A 563 9.74 3.35 -10.03
CA ARG A 563 9.00 4.62 -10.16
C ARG A 563 7.75 4.35 -10.97
N GLY A 564 6.62 4.94 -10.60
CA GLY A 564 5.40 4.79 -11.39
C GLY A 564 4.85 3.36 -11.42
N LYS A 565 4.32 2.97 -12.59
CA LYS A 565 3.64 1.68 -12.82
C LYS A 565 4.34 0.87 -13.90
N ILE A 566 4.58 -0.40 -13.56
CA ILE A 566 4.96 -1.45 -14.51
C ILE A 566 3.67 -2.10 -15.02
N VAL A 567 3.51 -2.13 -16.33
CA VAL A 567 2.37 -2.75 -17.02
C VAL A 567 2.91 -3.83 -17.92
N MET A 568 2.30 -5.02 -17.90
CA MET A 568 2.55 -6.03 -18.91
C MET A 568 1.49 -6.00 -20.02
N SER A 569 1.85 -6.47 -21.21
CA SER A 569 0.92 -6.61 -22.32
C SER A 569 0.97 -8.00 -22.97
N PHE A 570 -0.21 -8.52 -23.30
CA PHE A 570 -0.40 -9.71 -24.13
C PHE A 570 -0.31 -9.41 -25.64
N VAL A 571 -0.33 -8.13 -26.01
CA VAL A 571 -0.27 -7.65 -27.40
C VAL A 571 0.99 -6.81 -27.65
N PRO A 572 1.39 -6.57 -28.91
CA PRO A 572 2.49 -5.67 -29.22
C PRO A 572 2.26 -4.24 -28.68
N PRO A 573 3.33 -3.50 -28.32
CA PRO A 573 3.23 -2.16 -27.72
C PRO A 573 2.38 -1.15 -28.50
N GLY A 574 2.44 -1.18 -29.85
CA GLY A 574 1.65 -0.29 -30.69
C GLY A 574 0.14 -0.45 -30.50
N ILE A 575 -0.34 -1.66 -30.19
CA ILE A 575 -1.75 -1.95 -29.93
C ILE A 575 -2.11 -1.64 -28.47
N ALA A 576 -1.19 -1.92 -27.53
CA ALA A 576 -1.39 -1.65 -26.11
C ALA A 576 -1.51 -0.14 -25.79
N ASN A 577 -0.77 0.68 -26.54
CA ASN A 577 -0.71 2.13 -26.38
C ASN A 577 -1.55 2.91 -27.39
N ALA A 578 -2.16 2.25 -28.38
CA ALA A 578 -3.03 2.92 -29.33
C ALA A 578 -4.23 3.53 -28.61
N GLU A 579 -4.21 4.84 -28.43
CA GLU A 579 -5.43 5.65 -28.47
C GLU A 579 -5.92 5.51 -29.92
N GLN A 580 -7.01 4.76 -30.16
CA GLN A 580 -7.57 4.75 -31.50
C GLN A 580 -8.09 6.17 -31.76
N SER A 581 -7.38 6.86 -32.65
CA SER A 581 -7.64 8.21 -33.15
C SER A 581 -9.09 8.45 -33.51
#